data_AF-A0A841F6P8-F1
#
_entry.id   AF-A0A841F6P8-F1
#
_cell.length_a   1.000
_cell.length_b   1.000
_cell.length_c   1.000
_cell.angle_alpha   90.00
_cell.angle_beta   90.00
_cell.angle_gamma   90.00
#
_symmetry.space_group_name_H-M   'P 1'
#
loop_
_entity.id
_entity.type
_entity.pdbx_description
1 polymer ?
#
loop_
_entity_poly.entity_id
_entity_poly.type
_entity_poly.pdbx_seq_one_letter_code
_entity_poly.pdbx_strand_id
1 'polypeptide(L)'
;MEIENSSSLSVKVRPQEEESLSSFIIRVARSNGAGIHWFMNNYRSSNSDHIKTSDISRLDFYPNNVLNIELVEQHLCLEKGSLRELSFQNILMKFKGEGKPESSRFMKGVIRKYLHYCPACLSEGDYYSLLWRIETVHFCFKHRTHLISLCNSCNRPINYNSIRQIGCCPYCESKLAREDRDSKVIDLNSLSEEFRIRDILKELLSTKPFNFDSKDIAMRILYVSSKDEVSNDFYERIGIQKSYLLQFARNSMNYKRSIHLDTIIRFLCEANLSFEEFIRIDVPKKYEDKILDADKPRNSNEYYCEAPWCSFYLQAGSLEFTGTSTKIKGDRKLECYMYCSECGCQYEIYEDSLLERSYFIKGYLSIKAEDISQLSLREMCSITGLTVSQNKRLLAYLTCRGLIGDYSYIYDDQLVVRFVNALKAGVRISNIIKWTSWKNEGHYLTYRYHARVMQALNMKKKSQPERKSKNGVEHTLSEICWSLIQSEVKITNHEIYNALGITVQTLRKWGFHEYIKDMKYKQKMLQRRKRIEDWMGRIEKFFREEWKNDMEMKVIYERLNLSQSYLCGFAPEVNVLIKERSLGISPGGKTDMQ
;
A
#
# COMPACT_ATOMS: atom_id res chain seq x y z
N MET A 1 7.48 42.95 -34.87
CA MET A 1 7.57 42.31 -36.20
C MET A 1 6.50 41.25 -36.23
N GLU A 2 5.32 41.64 -36.72
CA GLU A 2 4.14 40.79 -36.84
C GLU A 2 4.45 39.72 -37.89
N ILE A 3 4.42 38.45 -37.48
CA ILE A 3 4.56 37.33 -38.41
C ILE A 3 3.18 37.10 -39.02
N GLU A 4 3.07 37.36 -40.32
CA GLU A 4 1.90 37.09 -41.14
C GLU A 4 1.39 35.66 -40.92
N ASN A 5 0.17 35.58 -40.38
CA ASN A 5 -0.58 34.35 -40.08
C ASN A 5 -1.13 33.72 -41.37
N SER A 6 -0.26 33.18 -42.22
CA SER A 6 -0.65 32.61 -43.50
C SER A 6 0.25 31.43 -43.90
N SER A 7 0.06 30.27 -43.27
CA SER A 7 0.53 29.01 -43.88
C SER A 7 -0.44 27.88 -43.55
N SER A 8 -1.52 27.77 -44.32
CA SER A 8 -2.39 26.60 -44.27
C SER A 8 -1.62 25.37 -44.74
N LEU A 9 -1.84 24.19 -44.13
CA LEU A 9 -1.21 22.95 -44.59
C LEU A 9 -1.68 22.60 -46.02
N SER A 10 -0.76 22.26 -46.92
CA SER A 10 -1.07 22.02 -48.34
C SER A 10 -1.99 20.81 -48.54
N VAL A 11 -1.86 19.77 -47.71
CA VAL A 11 -2.70 18.56 -47.76
C VAL A 11 -3.61 18.50 -46.54
N LYS A 12 -4.93 18.56 -46.78
CA LYS A 12 -5.98 18.48 -45.76
C LYS A 12 -6.40 17.03 -45.53
N VAL A 13 -5.73 16.36 -44.59
CA VAL A 13 -6.06 14.97 -44.21
C VAL A 13 -7.31 14.97 -43.33
N ARG A 14 -8.23 14.03 -43.58
CA ARG A 14 -9.42 13.81 -42.74
C ARG A 14 -9.23 12.65 -41.76
N PRO A 15 -9.73 12.75 -40.52
CA PRO A 15 -9.72 11.65 -39.56
C PRO A 15 -10.44 10.40 -40.09
N GLN A 16 -9.97 9.23 -39.70
CA GLN A 16 -10.64 7.95 -39.94
C GLN A 16 -11.53 7.55 -38.75
N GLU A 17 -12.46 6.62 -38.97
CA GLU A 17 -13.33 6.12 -37.90
C GLU A 17 -12.51 5.51 -36.75
N GLU A 18 -12.80 5.94 -35.51
CA GLU A 18 -12.11 5.52 -34.28
C GLU A 18 -10.59 5.76 -34.27
N GLU A 19 -10.04 6.59 -35.16
CA GLU A 19 -8.61 6.84 -35.24
C GLU A 19 -8.05 7.51 -33.97
N SER A 20 -6.84 7.13 -33.54
CA SER A 20 -6.14 7.84 -32.47
C SER A 20 -5.55 9.16 -32.97
N LEU A 21 -5.53 10.17 -32.11
CA LEU A 21 -4.96 11.46 -32.45
C LEU A 21 -3.46 11.35 -32.80
N SER A 22 -2.71 10.50 -32.09
CA SER A 22 -1.32 10.22 -32.43
C SER A 22 -1.17 9.64 -33.85
N SER A 23 -2.05 8.73 -34.26
CA SER A 23 -2.08 8.18 -35.62
C SER A 23 -2.36 9.27 -36.65
N PHE A 24 -3.40 10.07 -36.38
CA PHE A 24 -3.83 11.16 -37.25
C PHE A 24 -2.71 12.18 -37.47
N ILE A 25 -2.05 12.65 -36.41
CA ILE A 25 -0.95 13.63 -36.50
C ILE A 25 0.25 13.06 -37.28
N ILE A 26 0.58 11.78 -37.13
CA ILE A 26 1.64 11.13 -37.93
C ILE A 26 1.28 11.13 -39.43
N ARG A 27 0.03 10.80 -39.77
CA ARG A 27 -0.44 10.83 -41.16
C ARG A 27 -0.44 12.24 -41.73
N VAL A 28 -0.94 13.23 -40.98
CA VAL A 28 -0.93 14.65 -41.39
C VAL A 28 0.49 15.12 -41.69
N ALA A 29 1.45 14.87 -40.78
CA ALA A 29 2.84 15.26 -40.97
C ALA A 29 3.41 14.63 -42.25
N ARG A 30 3.24 13.32 -42.41
CA ARG A 30 3.73 12.57 -43.58
C ARG A 30 3.11 13.05 -44.89
N SER A 31 1.79 13.25 -44.94
CA SER A 31 1.08 13.73 -46.13
C SER A 31 1.48 15.15 -46.53
N ASN A 32 1.99 15.95 -45.60
CA ASN A 32 2.53 17.29 -45.86
C ASN A 32 4.06 17.30 -46.03
N GLY A 33 4.70 16.14 -46.23
CA GLY A 33 6.15 16.04 -46.45
C GLY A 33 7.00 16.42 -45.23
N ALA A 34 6.40 16.48 -44.05
CA ALA A 34 7.05 16.90 -42.81
C ALA A 34 7.43 15.71 -41.92
N GLY A 35 8.60 15.80 -41.29
CA GLY A 35 8.95 14.89 -40.20
C GLY A 35 8.09 15.17 -38.96
N ILE A 36 7.69 14.12 -38.24
CA ILE A 36 6.79 14.23 -37.08
C ILE A 36 7.32 15.18 -35.99
N HIS A 37 8.63 15.17 -35.72
CA HIS A 37 9.25 16.07 -34.75
C HIS A 37 9.17 17.53 -35.17
N TRP A 38 9.42 17.81 -36.45
CA TRP A 38 9.26 19.16 -37.00
C TRP A 38 7.81 19.61 -36.88
N PHE A 39 6.86 18.74 -37.24
CA PHE A 39 5.43 19.05 -37.16
C PHE A 39 5.04 19.41 -35.71
N MET A 40 5.37 18.55 -34.75
CA MET A 40 5.01 18.80 -33.35
C MET A 40 5.63 20.08 -32.78
N ASN A 41 6.85 20.45 -33.19
CA ASN A 41 7.47 21.69 -32.72
C ASN A 41 6.84 22.95 -33.32
N ASN A 42 6.38 22.91 -34.57
CA ASN A 42 5.71 24.05 -35.20
C ASN A 42 4.31 24.28 -34.63
N TYR A 43 3.63 23.22 -34.22
CA TYR A 43 2.30 23.28 -33.61
C TYR A 43 2.33 23.13 -32.09
N ARG A 44 3.47 23.39 -31.44
CA ARG A 44 3.61 23.19 -29.99
C ARG A 44 2.66 24.07 -29.19
N SER A 45 2.15 23.52 -28.09
CA SER A 45 1.41 24.30 -27.11
C SER A 45 2.34 25.28 -26.37
N SER A 46 1.82 26.43 -25.96
CA SER A 46 2.56 27.40 -25.13
C SER A 46 2.97 26.84 -23.78
N ASN A 47 2.32 25.77 -23.32
CA ASN A 47 2.60 25.08 -22.06
C ASN A 47 3.73 24.03 -22.18
N SER A 48 4.35 23.88 -23.35
CA SER A 48 5.34 22.86 -23.64
C SER A 48 6.67 23.48 -24.06
N ASP A 49 7.62 23.55 -23.13
CA ASP A 49 8.92 24.15 -23.42
C ASP A 49 9.74 23.28 -24.39
N HIS A 50 9.68 21.95 -24.25
CA HIS A 50 10.52 20.99 -24.98
C HIS A 50 9.72 19.75 -25.38
N ILE A 51 9.40 19.60 -26.67
CA ILE A 51 8.71 18.41 -27.20
C ILE A 51 9.71 17.41 -27.75
N LYS A 52 9.57 16.15 -27.34
CA LYS A 52 10.32 15.02 -27.89
C LYS A 52 9.40 14.15 -28.74
N THR A 53 9.95 13.41 -29.68
CA THR A 53 9.16 12.47 -30.50
C THR A 53 8.49 11.37 -29.66
N SER A 54 9.03 11.06 -28.48
CA SER A 54 8.39 10.14 -27.53
C SER A 54 7.10 10.67 -26.92
N ASP A 55 6.85 11.99 -26.97
CA ASP A 55 5.62 12.61 -26.47
C ASP A 55 4.41 12.41 -27.39
N ILE A 56 4.60 11.83 -28.58
CA ILE A 56 3.51 11.57 -29.53
C ILE A 56 2.35 10.79 -28.91
N SER A 57 2.65 9.82 -28.04
CA SER A 57 1.65 9.01 -27.36
C SER A 57 0.84 9.78 -26.31
N ARG A 58 1.34 10.93 -25.85
CA ARG A 58 0.64 11.79 -24.88
C ARG A 58 -0.51 12.54 -25.55
N LEU A 59 -0.50 12.69 -26.88
CA LEU A 59 -1.59 13.31 -27.64
C LEU A 59 -2.93 12.60 -27.41
N ASP A 60 -2.90 11.28 -27.28
CA ASP A 60 -4.12 10.49 -27.08
C ASP A 60 -4.75 10.72 -25.69
N PHE A 61 -4.11 11.47 -24.78
CA PHE A 61 -4.62 11.73 -23.44
C PHE A 61 -4.77 13.23 -23.15
N TYR A 62 -3.75 14.01 -23.47
CA TYR A 62 -3.65 15.43 -23.12
C TYR A 62 -3.16 16.23 -24.33
N PRO A 63 -3.98 16.31 -25.39
CA PRO A 63 -3.53 16.88 -26.66
C PRO A 63 -3.11 18.35 -26.54
N ASN A 64 -3.87 19.16 -25.79
CA ASN A 64 -3.59 20.58 -25.58
C ASN A 64 -2.33 20.88 -24.76
N ASN A 65 -1.79 19.88 -24.06
CA ASN A 65 -0.51 20.02 -23.33
C ASN A 65 0.70 19.81 -24.23
N VAL A 66 0.50 19.22 -25.41
CA VAL A 66 1.56 18.93 -26.37
C VAL A 66 1.45 19.88 -27.56
N LEU A 67 0.27 19.98 -28.17
CA LEU A 67 0.03 20.80 -29.36
C LEU A 67 -1.03 21.87 -29.11
N ASN A 68 -0.96 22.95 -29.89
CA ASN A 68 -2.06 23.89 -30.07
C ASN A 68 -3.06 23.26 -31.05
N ILE A 69 -4.05 22.55 -30.51
CA ILE A 69 -5.02 21.76 -31.30
C ILE A 69 -5.90 22.67 -32.14
N GLU A 70 -6.30 23.82 -31.63
CA GLU A 70 -7.10 24.80 -32.35
C GLU A 70 -6.38 25.30 -33.61
N LEU A 71 -5.06 25.55 -33.51
CA LEU A 71 -4.24 25.96 -34.65
C LEU A 71 -4.14 24.83 -35.70
N VAL A 72 -3.98 23.58 -35.26
CA VAL A 72 -3.97 22.42 -36.16
C VAL A 72 -5.31 22.25 -36.87
N GLU A 73 -6.43 22.36 -36.15
CA GLU A 73 -7.79 22.30 -36.70
C GLU A 73 -8.01 23.41 -37.74
N GLN A 74 -7.62 24.65 -37.42
CA GLN A 74 -7.71 25.79 -38.33
C GLN A 74 -6.89 25.55 -39.60
N HIS A 75 -5.64 25.09 -39.46
CA HIS A 75 -4.76 24.85 -40.60
C HIS A 75 -5.18 23.64 -41.44
N LEU A 76 -5.94 22.70 -40.88
CA LEU A 76 -6.53 21.56 -41.60
C LEU A 76 -7.96 21.82 -42.08
N CYS A 77 -8.55 22.97 -41.76
CA CYS A 77 -9.94 23.31 -42.05
C CYS A 77 -10.93 22.29 -41.45
N LEU A 78 -10.67 21.84 -40.23
CA LEU A 78 -11.54 20.95 -39.48
C LEU A 78 -12.49 21.73 -38.57
N GLU A 79 -13.59 21.11 -38.17
CA GLU A 79 -14.49 21.67 -37.17
C GLU A 79 -13.77 21.80 -35.81
N LYS A 80 -14.03 22.91 -35.12
CA LYS A 80 -13.42 23.21 -33.83
C LYS A 80 -13.78 22.14 -32.81
N GLY A 81 -12.77 21.52 -32.20
CA GLY A 81 -12.91 20.46 -31.21
C GLY A 81 -12.97 19.04 -31.79
N SER A 82 -13.06 18.87 -33.12
CA SER A 82 -13.13 17.54 -33.75
C SER A 82 -11.91 16.67 -33.42
N LEU A 83 -10.71 17.25 -33.30
CA LEU A 83 -9.51 16.46 -32.99
C LEU A 83 -9.47 15.94 -31.56
N ARG A 84 -10.25 16.53 -30.65
CA ARG A 84 -10.34 16.05 -29.26
C ARG A 84 -11.08 14.72 -29.18
N GLU A 85 -11.98 14.44 -30.13
CA GLU A 85 -12.72 13.17 -30.22
C GLU A 85 -11.82 11.98 -30.57
N LEU A 86 -10.65 12.25 -31.16
CA LEU A 86 -9.61 11.26 -31.45
C LEU A 86 -8.73 10.95 -30.23
N SER A 87 -9.11 11.42 -29.03
CA SER A 87 -8.35 11.26 -27.79
C SER A 87 -9.22 10.84 -26.60
N PHE A 88 -8.58 10.33 -25.55
CA PHE A 88 -9.22 10.05 -24.26
C PHE A 88 -9.48 11.29 -23.41
N GLN A 89 -9.24 12.50 -23.94
CA GLN A 89 -9.44 13.74 -23.18
C GLN A 89 -10.88 13.85 -22.66
N ASN A 90 -11.88 13.47 -23.47
CA ASN A 90 -13.28 13.53 -23.06
C ASN A 90 -13.57 12.64 -21.84
N ILE A 91 -13.01 11.43 -21.80
CA ILE A 91 -13.13 10.54 -20.64
C ILE A 91 -12.47 11.19 -19.42
N LEU A 92 -11.23 11.65 -19.56
CA LEU A 92 -10.49 12.24 -18.45
C LEU A 92 -11.16 13.49 -17.88
N MET A 93 -11.78 14.31 -18.74
CA MET A 93 -12.54 15.49 -18.34
C MET A 93 -13.83 15.15 -17.61
N LYS A 94 -14.49 14.03 -17.94
CA LYS A 94 -15.69 13.54 -17.25
C LYS A 94 -15.42 13.06 -15.82
N PHE A 95 -14.19 12.64 -15.51
CA PHE A 95 -13.82 12.00 -14.24
C PHE A 95 -12.65 12.70 -13.51
N LYS A 96 -12.32 13.93 -13.87
CA LYS A 96 -11.22 14.68 -13.22
C LYS A 96 -11.56 15.12 -11.79
N GLY A 97 -12.85 15.17 -11.43
CA GLY A 97 -13.33 15.75 -10.18
C GLY A 97 -12.92 17.22 -10.08
N GLU A 98 -12.36 17.60 -8.93
CA GLU A 98 -11.81 18.96 -8.69
C GLU A 98 -10.35 19.12 -9.15
N GLY A 99 -9.71 18.04 -9.60
CA GLY A 99 -8.29 18.01 -9.95
C GLY A 99 -8.00 18.31 -11.42
N LYS A 100 -6.69 18.40 -11.72
CA LYS A 100 -6.19 18.43 -13.11
C LYS A 100 -6.37 17.04 -13.75
N PRO A 101 -6.92 16.90 -14.96
CA PRO A 101 -7.07 15.61 -15.64
C PRO A 101 -5.79 14.76 -15.67
N GLU A 102 -4.64 15.40 -15.83
CA GLU A 102 -3.30 14.80 -15.89
C GLU A 102 -2.91 14.07 -14.60
N SER A 103 -3.42 14.56 -13.48
CA SER A 103 -3.19 13.96 -12.16
C SER A 103 -4.13 12.79 -11.87
N SER A 104 -5.17 12.62 -12.70
CA SER A 104 -6.14 11.56 -12.53
C SER A 104 -5.53 10.21 -12.87
N ARG A 105 -5.56 9.29 -11.90
CA ARG A 105 -5.16 7.88 -12.10
C ARG A 105 -6.33 7.04 -12.61
N PHE A 106 -7.40 7.67 -13.09
CA PHE A 106 -8.64 7.04 -13.55
C PHE A 106 -8.39 5.93 -14.59
N MET A 107 -7.59 6.21 -15.61
CA MET A 107 -7.26 5.27 -16.69
C MET A 107 -6.12 4.29 -16.35
N LYS A 108 -5.55 4.37 -15.14
CA LYS A 108 -4.39 3.54 -14.78
C LYS A 108 -4.76 2.05 -14.80
N GLY A 109 -3.93 1.23 -15.44
CA GLY A 109 -4.14 -0.22 -15.55
C GLY A 109 -5.02 -0.63 -16.73
N VAL A 110 -5.72 0.32 -17.37
CA VAL A 110 -6.57 0.08 -18.54
C VAL A 110 -5.86 0.44 -19.84
N ILE A 111 -4.77 1.20 -19.77
CA ILE A 111 -4.02 1.65 -20.94
C ILE A 111 -2.85 0.72 -21.25
N ARG A 112 -2.82 0.24 -22.49
CA ARG A 112 -1.72 -0.57 -23.04
C ARG A 112 -0.46 0.26 -23.22
N LYS A 113 0.68 -0.30 -22.83
CA LYS A 113 2.01 0.24 -23.13
C LYS A 113 2.45 -0.08 -24.58
N TYR A 114 2.05 -1.22 -25.10
CA TYR A 114 2.46 -1.73 -26.41
C TYR A 114 1.29 -1.71 -27.40
N LEU A 115 1.60 -1.40 -28.65
CA LEU A 115 0.66 -1.37 -29.76
C LEU A 115 0.11 -2.77 -30.00
N HIS A 116 -1.22 -2.83 -30.06
CA HIS A 116 -1.96 -3.95 -30.62
C HIS A 116 -2.62 -3.43 -31.89
N TYR A 117 -2.60 -4.19 -32.98
CA TYR A 117 -3.06 -3.70 -34.27
C TYR A 117 -3.75 -4.77 -35.12
N CYS A 118 -4.58 -4.33 -36.04
CA CYS A 118 -5.18 -5.16 -37.07
C CYS A 118 -4.47 -4.94 -38.42
N PRO A 119 -3.88 -5.97 -39.04
CA PRO A 119 -3.24 -5.84 -40.35
C PRO A 119 -4.20 -5.35 -41.45
N ALA A 120 -5.46 -5.80 -41.41
CA ALA A 120 -6.47 -5.42 -42.40
C ALA A 120 -6.87 -3.93 -42.31
N CYS A 121 -7.02 -3.38 -41.10
CA CYS A 121 -7.20 -1.92 -40.96
C CYS A 121 -6.00 -1.13 -41.49
N LEU A 122 -4.78 -1.66 -41.29
CA LEU A 122 -3.57 -1.01 -41.79
C LEU A 122 -3.50 -1.06 -43.32
N SER A 123 -3.89 -2.17 -43.95
CA SER A 123 -3.92 -2.26 -45.41
C SER A 123 -4.97 -1.35 -46.06
N GLU A 124 -6.08 -1.10 -45.37
CA GLU A 124 -7.17 -0.24 -45.88
C GLU A 124 -6.87 1.27 -45.79
N GLY A 125 -6.22 1.74 -44.72
CA GLY A 125 -6.14 3.18 -44.46
C GLY A 125 -4.93 3.68 -43.68
N ASP A 126 -3.94 2.82 -43.40
CA ASP A 126 -2.72 3.16 -42.65
C ASP A 126 -3.02 4.00 -41.38
N TYR A 127 -3.90 3.52 -40.51
CA TYR A 127 -4.25 4.18 -39.24
C TYR A 127 -4.29 3.22 -38.04
N TYR A 128 -4.13 3.76 -36.83
CA TYR A 128 -4.35 3.03 -35.57
C TYR A 128 -5.64 3.50 -34.90
N SER A 129 -6.46 2.56 -34.43
CA SER A 129 -7.65 2.89 -33.63
C SER A 129 -7.27 3.32 -32.22
N LEU A 130 -7.93 4.34 -31.68
CA LEU A 130 -7.82 4.78 -30.30
C LEU A 130 -8.19 3.66 -29.32
N LEU A 131 -9.22 2.87 -29.64
CA LEU A 131 -9.71 1.80 -28.78
C LEU A 131 -8.67 0.68 -28.58
N TRP A 132 -7.74 0.50 -29.52
CA TRP A 132 -6.66 -0.49 -29.37
C TRP A 132 -5.67 -0.16 -28.24
N ARG A 133 -5.70 1.07 -27.71
CA ARG A 133 -4.95 1.45 -26.50
C ARG A 133 -5.57 0.93 -25.22
N ILE A 134 -6.81 0.42 -25.24
CA ILE A 134 -7.51 -0.11 -24.08
C ILE A 134 -7.18 -1.59 -23.89
N GLU A 135 -6.76 -1.99 -22.69
CA GLU A 135 -6.28 -3.34 -22.35
C GLU A 135 -7.34 -4.42 -22.56
N THR A 136 -8.63 -4.10 -22.38
CA THR A 136 -9.75 -5.03 -22.54
C THR A 136 -10.19 -5.23 -23.99
N VAL A 137 -9.67 -4.45 -24.96
CA VAL A 137 -10.05 -4.55 -26.38
C VAL A 137 -9.10 -5.49 -27.11
N HIS A 138 -9.47 -6.76 -27.30
CA HIS A 138 -8.56 -7.80 -27.82
C HIS A 138 -8.70 -8.09 -29.31
N PHE A 139 -9.68 -7.49 -29.99
CA PHE A 139 -9.94 -7.73 -31.40
C PHE A 139 -10.34 -6.45 -32.12
N CYS A 140 -10.28 -6.50 -33.45
CA CYS A 140 -10.76 -5.46 -34.32
C CYS A 140 -12.27 -5.61 -34.54
N PHE A 141 -13.07 -4.62 -34.15
CA PHE A 141 -14.52 -4.66 -34.37
C PHE A 141 -14.92 -4.56 -35.85
N LYS A 142 -14.06 -3.99 -36.70
CA LYS A 142 -14.29 -3.87 -38.15
C LYS A 142 -14.07 -5.18 -38.87
N HIS A 143 -12.93 -5.85 -38.62
CA HIS A 143 -12.52 -7.07 -39.32
C HIS A 143 -12.80 -8.36 -38.54
N ARG A 144 -13.21 -8.26 -37.27
CA ARG A 144 -13.55 -9.39 -36.39
C ARG A 144 -12.40 -10.39 -36.24
N THR A 145 -11.18 -9.87 -36.12
CA THR A 145 -9.95 -10.64 -35.93
C THR A 145 -9.23 -10.19 -34.67
N HIS A 146 -8.49 -11.10 -34.03
CA HIS A 146 -7.65 -10.74 -32.88
C HIS A 146 -6.61 -9.69 -33.27
N LEU A 147 -6.35 -8.76 -32.35
CA LEU A 147 -5.28 -7.79 -32.55
C LEU A 147 -3.93 -8.46 -32.34
N ILE A 148 -3.00 -8.18 -33.24
CA ILE A 148 -1.63 -8.67 -33.16
C ILE A 148 -0.84 -7.76 -32.21
N SER A 149 -0.11 -8.36 -31.27
CA SER A 149 0.68 -7.67 -30.24
C SER A 149 2.19 -7.61 -30.54
N LEU A 150 2.65 -8.39 -31.51
CA LEU A 150 4.06 -8.53 -31.90
C LEU A 150 4.24 -8.26 -33.40
N CYS A 151 5.38 -7.71 -33.79
CA CYS A 151 5.69 -7.59 -35.21
C CYS A 151 5.94 -8.97 -35.84
N ASN A 152 5.20 -9.35 -36.88
CA ASN A 152 5.34 -10.65 -37.58
C ASN A 152 6.73 -10.91 -38.21
N SER A 153 7.59 -9.91 -38.35
CA SER A 153 8.93 -10.08 -38.93
C SER A 153 10.05 -10.17 -37.89
N CYS A 154 9.96 -9.46 -36.77
CA CYS A 154 11.00 -9.46 -35.73
C CYS A 154 10.53 -10.00 -34.37
N ASN A 155 9.25 -10.33 -34.22
CA ASN A 155 8.59 -10.80 -33.01
C ASN A 155 8.79 -9.90 -31.77
N ARG A 156 9.05 -8.60 -31.98
CA ARG A 156 9.19 -7.61 -30.90
C ARG A 156 7.87 -6.87 -30.66
N PRO A 157 7.50 -6.60 -29.40
CA PRO A 157 6.37 -5.74 -29.07
C PRO A 157 6.69 -4.27 -29.38
N ILE A 158 5.77 -3.59 -30.05
CA ILE A 158 5.97 -2.21 -30.50
C ILE A 158 5.51 -1.26 -29.39
N ASN A 159 6.40 -0.43 -28.87
CA ASN A 159 6.01 0.59 -27.89
C ASN A 159 5.41 1.80 -28.60
N TYR A 160 4.27 2.31 -28.14
CA TYR A 160 3.62 3.48 -28.71
C TYR A 160 4.55 4.71 -28.82
N ASN A 161 5.47 4.90 -27.86
CA ASN A 161 6.42 6.02 -27.86
C ASN A 161 7.49 5.92 -28.96
N SER A 162 7.66 4.72 -29.54
CA SER A 162 8.64 4.44 -30.59
C SER A 162 8.03 4.53 -31.99
N ILE A 163 6.71 4.73 -32.11
CA ILE A 163 6.06 4.86 -33.41
C ILE A 163 6.50 6.17 -34.06
N ARG A 164 6.94 6.06 -35.32
CA ARG A 164 7.38 7.18 -36.17
C ARG A 164 6.61 7.25 -37.49
N GLN A 165 6.12 6.10 -37.95
CA GLN A 165 5.39 5.92 -39.19
C GLN A 165 4.30 4.88 -38.95
N ILE A 166 3.11 5.12 -39.48
CA ILE A 166 2.01 4.16 -39.39
C ILE A 166 2.28 2.98 -40.32
N GLY A 167 1.91 1.78 -39.88
CA GLY A 167 2.00 0.55 -40.68
C GLY A 167 3.41 -0.05 -40.77
N CYS A 168 4.42 0.50 -40.09
CA CYS A 168 5.79 0.01 -40.10
C CYS A 168 6.32 -0.27 -38.69
N CYS A 169 7.08 -1.35 -38.54
CA CYS A 169 7.77 -1.66 -37.29
C CYS A 169 8.92 -0.67 -37.05
N PRO A 170 9.03 -0.01 -35.88
CA PRO A 170 10.11 0.93 -35.61
C PRO A 170 11.48 0.29 -35.35
N TYR A 171 11.56 -1.06 -35.28
CA TYR A 171 12.81 -1.77 -34.97
C TYR A 171 13.40 -2.51 -36.17
N CYS A 172 12.57 -2.98 -37.09
CA CYS A 172 13.01 -3.73 -38.28
C CYS A 172 12.41 -3.19 -39.59
N GLU A 173 11.64 -2.10 -39.52
CA GLU A 173 11.07 -1.37 -40.67
C GLU A 173 10.12 -2.18 -41.56
N SER A 174 9.82 -3.43 -41.20
CA SER A 174 8.88 -4.27 -41.93
C SER A 174 7.46 -3.71 -41.88
N LYS A 175 6.72 -3.88 -42.97
CA LYS A 175 5.29 -3.54 -43.04
C LYS A 175 4.48 -4.45 -42.11
N LEU A 176 3.65 -3.83 -41.28
CA LEU A 176 2.75 -4.48 -40.32
C LEU A 176 1.45 -4.97 -40.96
N ALA A 177 1.06 -4.40 -42.10
CA ALA A 177 -0.14 -4.76 -42.85
C ALA A 177 -0.04 -6.13 -43.57
N ARG A 178 1.03 -6.91 -43.36
CA ARG A 178 1.14 -8.26 -43.93
C ARG A 178 0.09 -9.15 -43.29
N GLU A 179 -0.76 -9.75 -44.12
CA GLU A 179 -1.77 -10.71 -43.68
C GLU A 179 -1.11 -11.81 -42.85
N ASP A 180 -1.65 -12.00 -41.66
CA ASP A 180 -1.39 -13.19 -40.88
C ASP A 180 -2.28 -14.29 -41.47
N ARG A 181 -1.65 -15.28 -42.10
CA ARG A 181 -2.36 -16.37 -42.81
C ARG A 181 -3.25 -17.19 -41.86
N ASP A 182 -3.02 -17.08 -40.54
CA ASP A 182 -3.74 -17.81 -39.50
C ASP A 182 -4.82 -16.96 -38.80
N SER A 183 -5.05 -15.70 -39.22
CA SER A 183 -6.08 -14.84 -38.62
C SER A 183 -7.49 -15.34 -38.97
N LYS A 184 -8.05 -16.19 -38.10
CA LYS A 184 -9.44 -16.65 -38.18
C LYS A 184 -10.40 -15.50 -37.84
N VAL A 185 -11.40 -15.30 -38.69
CA VAL A 185 -12.54 -14.44 -38.39
C VAL A 185 -13.34 -15.07 -37.26
N ILE A 186 -13.58 -14.31 -36.19
CA ILE A 186 -14.28 -14.76 -34.99
C ILE A 186 -15.80 -14.63 -35.21
N ASP A 187 -16.57 -15.61 -34.71
CA ASP A 187 -18.04 -15.57 -34.76
C ASP A 187 -18.60 -14.43 -33.90
N LEU A 188 -19.62 -13.73 -34.41
CA LEU A 188 -20.27 -12.60 -33.75
C LEU A 188 -20.90 -13.00 -32.41
N ASN A 189 -21.46 -14.19 -32.30
CA ASN A 189 -22.09 -14.66 -31.07
C ASN A 189 -21.07 -14.82 -29.93
N SER A 190 -19.80 -15.01 -30.26
CA SER A 190 -18.70 -15.14 -29.29
C SER A 190 -18.13 -13.79 -28.84
N LEU A 191 -18.61 -12.66 -29.37
CA LEU A 191 -18.06 -11.32 -29.12
C LEU A 191 -19.03 -10.37 -28.40
N SER A 192 -20.15 -10.90 -27.88
CA SER A 192 -21.25 -10.08 -27.35
C SER A 192 -20.82 -9.17 -26.19
N GLU A 193 -20.01 -9.68 -25.27
CA GLU A 193 -19.48 -8.91 -24.13
C GLU A 193 -18.57 -7.77 -24.60
N GLU A 194 -17.72 -8.01 -25.59
CA GLU A 194 -16.74 -7.02 -25.99
C GLU A 194 -17.30 -5.99 -26.98
N PHE A 195 -18.31 -6.35 -27.78
CA PHE A 195 -19.14 -5.34 -28.47
C PHE A 195 -19.77 -4.39 -27.46
N ARG A 196 -20.23 -4.92 -26.34
CA ARG A 196 -20.78 -4.10 -25.26
C ARG A 196 -19.73 -3.19 -24.61
N ILE A 197 -18.51 -3.68 -24.40
CA ILE A 197 -17.39 -2.85 -23.96
C ILE A 197 -17.11 -1.72 -24.97
N ARG A 198 -17.14 -2.00 -26.27
CA ARG A 198 -16.98 -0.98 -27.33
C ARG A 198 -18.04 0.10 -27.22
N ASP A 199 -19.30 -0.28 -27.05
CA ASP A 199 -20.41 0.66 -26.98
C ASP A 199 -20.29 1.55 -25.73
N ILE A 200 -19.96 0.97 -24.57
CA ILE A 200 -19.64 1.73 -23.35
C ILE A 200 -18.49 2.71 -23.60
N LEU A 201 -17.39 2.27 -24.25
CA LEU A 201 -16.26 3.15 -24.54
C LEU A 201 -16.63 4.27 -25.52
N LYS A 202 -17.47 4.01 -26.53
CA LYS A 202 -17.98 5.03 -27.45
C LYS A 202 -18.83 6.07 -26.73
N GLU A 203 -19.73 5.63 -25.85
CA GLU A 203 -20.53 6.53 -25.00
C GLU A 203 -19.64 7.40 -24.10
N LEU A 204 -18.59 6.80 -23.52
CA LEU A 204 -17.62 7.52 -22.69
C LEU A 204 -16.78 8.52 -23.49
N LEU A 205 -16.42 8.21 -24.74
CA LEU A 205 -15.67 9.11 -25.63
C LEU A 205 -16.50 10.27 -26.17
N SER A 206 -17.83 10.18 -26.15
CA SER A 206 -18.72 11.24 -26.63
C SER A 206 -18.46 12.60 -25.95
N THR A 207 -18.72 13.70 -26.66
CA THR A 207 -18.50 15.08 -26.21
C THR A 207 -19.55 15.61 -25.24
N LYS A 208 -20.56 14.79 -24.86
CA LYS A 208 -21.61 15.19 -23.92
C LYS A 208 -20.99 15.66 -22.58
N PRO A 209 -21.28 16.89 -22.11
CA PRO A 209 -20.66 17.46 -20.92
C PRO A 209 -21.25 16.83 -19.66
N PHE A 210 -20.46 15.98 -19.01
CA PHE A 210 -20.75 15.46 -17.68
C PHE A 210 -19.51 15.58 -16.82
N ASN A 211 -19.68 15.79 -15.51
CA ASN A 211 -18.59 15.70 -14.55
C ASN A 211 -19.09 14.85 -13.39
N PHE A 212 -18.42 13.72 -13.15
CA PHE A 212 -18.74 12.82 -12.04
C PHE A 212 -17.61 12.82 -11.05
N ASP A 213 -17.96 13.11 -9.80
CA ASP A 213 -17.07 12.80 -8.70
C ASP A 213 -17.16 11.30 -8.36
N SER A 214 -16.09 10.78 -7.78
CA SER A 214 -16.02 9.38 -7.34
C SER A 214 -17.02 9.05 -6.24
N LYS A 215 -17.46 10.06 -5.47
CA LYS A 215 -18.58 9.93 -4.53
C LYS A 215 -19.86 9.51 -5.24
N ASP A 216 -20.26 10.21 -6.28
CA ASP A 216 -21.53 9.99 -6.98
C ASP A 216 -21.54 8.63 -7.68
N ILE A 217 -20.42 8.28 -8.31
CA ILE A 217 -20.22 6.97 -8.94
C ILE A 217 -20.36 5.86 -7.91
N ALA A 218 -19.71 6.00 -6.75
CA ALA A 218 -19.80 5.00 -5.68
C ALA A 218 -21.22 4.85 -5.15
N MET A 219 -21.94 5.97 -4.95
CA MET A 219 -23.32 5.97 -4.47
C MET A 219 -24.25 5.24 -5.44
N ARG A 220 -24.12 5.49 -6.74
CA ARG A 220 -24.93 4.81 -7.77
C ARG A 220 -24.61 3.33 -7.85
N ILE A 221 -23.33 2.94 -7.83
CA ILE A 221 -22.93 1.53 -7.81
C ILE A 221 -23.56 0.83 -6.60
N LEU A 222 -23.41 1.39 -5.40
CA LEU A 222 -23.98 0.82 -4.17
C LEU A 222 -25.51 0.73 -4.24
N TYR A 223 -26.17 1.75 -4.76
CA TYR A 223 -27.62 1.79 -4.90
C TYR A 223 -28.14 0.71 -5.84
N VAL A 224 -27.58 0.59 -7.05
CA VAL A 224 -27.93 -0.47 -8.01
C VAL A 224 -27.66 -1.84 -7.39
N SER A 225 -26.48 -2.04 -6.82
CA SER A 225 -26.13 -3.30 -6.17
C SER A 225 -26.92 -3.63 -4.90
N SER A 226 -27.78 -2.72 -4.43
CA SER A 226 -28.69 -2.98 -3.31
C SER A 226 -30.13 -3.28 -3.72
N LYS A 227 -30.49 -3.03 -4.99
CA LYS A 227 -31.79 -3.37 -5.55
C LYS A 227 -31.84 -4.82 -6.02
N ASP A 228 -30.76 -5.25 -6.63
CA ASP A 228 -30.63 -6.64 -7.06
C ASP A 228 -30.17 -7.48 -5.87
N GLU A 229 -30.65 -8.72 -5.77
CA GLU A 229 -30.06 -9.73 -4.87
C GLU A 229 -28.67 -10.10 -5.40
N VAL A 230 -27.74 -9.19 -5.21
CA VAL A 230 -26.39 -9.30 -5.74
C VAL A 230 -25.65 -10.38 -4.96
N SER A 231 -25.14 -11.38 -5.69
CA SER A 231 -24.29 -12.44 -5.13
C SER A 231 -23.10 -11.88 -4.36
N ASN A 232 -22.63 -12.62 -3.34
CA ASN A 232 -21.53 -12.23 -2.47
C ASN A 232 -20.21 -11.92 -3.22
N ASP A 233 -20.03 -12.48 -4.42
CA ASP A 233 -18.82 -12.33 -5.26
C ASP A 233 -18.90 -11.19 -6.29
N PHE A 234 -20.02 -10.48 -6.42
CA PHE A 234 -20.18 -9.39 -7.39
C PHE A 234 -19.08 -8.32 -7.28
N TYR A 235 -18.79 -7.88 -6.05
CA TYR A 235 -17.75 -6.89 -5.77
C TYR A 235 -16.35 -7.39 -6.18
N GLU A 236 -16.12 -8.71 -6.13
CA GLU A 236 -14.89 -9.32 -6.61
C GLU A 236 -14.82 -9.29 -8.14
N ARG A 237 -15.92 -9.62 -8.84
CA ARG A 237 -15.99 -9.57 -10.31
C ARG A 237 -15.77 -8.16 -10.88
N ILE A 238 -16.38 -7.14 -10.28
CA ILE A 238 -16.14 -5.73 -10.67
C ILE A 238 -14.76 -5.21 -10.23
N GLY A 239 -14.00 -5.99 -9.43
CA GLY A 239 -12.63 -5.67 -9.03
C GLY A 239 -12.50 -4.58 -7.96
N ILE A 240 -13.52 -4.37 -7.12
CA ILE A 240 -13.46 -3.40 -6.02
C ILE A 240 -14.16 -3.91 -4.76
N GLN A 241 -13.50 -3.76 -3.60
CA GLN A 241 -14.12 -4.12 -2.33
C GLN A 241 -15.26 -3.17 -1.96
N LYS A 242 -16.38 -3.70 -1.46
CA LYS A 242 -17.53 -2.92 -0.98
C LYS A 242 -17.14 -1.84 0.06
N SER A 243 -16.18 -2.14 0.93
CA SER A 243 -15.65 -1.21 1.92
C SER A 243 -15.02 0.04 1.30
N TYR A 244 -14.34 -0.10 0.15
CA TYR A 244 -13.77 1.04 -0.57
C TYR A 244 -14.87 1.89 -1.22
N LEU A 245 -15.87 1.27 -1.84
CA LEU A 245 -17.04 1.99 -2.38
C LEU A 245 -17.75 2.78 -1.29
N LEU A 246 -17.96 2.20 -0.11
CA LEU A 246 -18.53 2.91 1.03
C LEU A 246 -17.67 4.11 1.46
N GLN A 247 -16.34 3.99 1.44
CA GLN A 247 -15.46 5.12 1.76
C GLN A 247 -15.52 6.24 0.70
N PHE A 248 -15.63 5.90 -0.58
CA PHE A 248 -15.85 6.87 -1.66
C PHE A 248 -17.19 7.60 -1.48
N ALA A 249 -18.27 6.84 -1.31
CA ALA A 249 -19.62 7.34 -1.08
C ALA A 249 -19.72 8.30 0.12
N ARG A 250 -18.97 8.00 1.20
CA ARG A 250 -18.92 8.81 2.42
C ARG A 250 -17.88 9.92 2.38
N ASN A 251 -17.07 9.99 1.33
CA ASN A 251 -15.92 10.89 1.22
C ASN A 251 -14.96 10.78 2.44
N SER A 252 -14.81 9.58 3.01
CA SER A 252 -14.04 9.33 4.24
C SER A 252 -12.60 8.88 3.99
N MET A 253 -12.15 8.90 2.73
CA MET A 253 -10.77 8.54 2.40
C MET A 253 -9.80 9.67 2.76
N ASN A 254 -8.70 9.30 3.42
CA ASN A 254 -7.61 10.22 3.78
C ASN A 254 -6.91 10.86 2.56
N TYR A 255 -7.15 10.36 1.35
CA TYR A 255 -6.62 10.88 0.11
C TYR A 255 -7.75 10.93 -0.93
N LYS A 256 -7.76 11.97 -1.78
CA LYS A 256 -8.63 12.01 -2.95
C LYS A 256 -8.11 10.99 -3.98
N ARG A 257 -8.90 9.96 -4.27
CA ARG A 257 -8.66 8.99 -5.35
C ARG A 257 -9.86 8.98 -6.29
N SER A 258 -9.65 8.44 -7.48
CA SER A 258 -10.72 8.15 -8.43
C SER A 258 -11.06 6.66 -8.43
N ILE A 259 -12.32 6.31 -8.67
CA ILE A 259 -12.68 4.95 -9.09
C ILE A 259 -12.08 4.71 -10.48
N HIS A 260 -11.48 3.55 -10.73
CA HIS A 260 -10.82 3.27 -12.00
C HIS A 260 -11.82 3.00 -13.13
N LEU A 261 -11.45 3.33 -14.37
CA LEU A 261 -12.30 3.07 -15.54
C LEU A 261 -12.67 1.58 -15.65
N ASP A 262 -11.72 0.69 -15.39
CA ASP A 262 -11.93 -0.77 -15.43
C ASP A 262 -13.10 -1.19 -14.53
N THR A 263 -13.14 -0.67 -13.29
CA THR A 263 -14.20 -0.95 -12.33
C THR A 263 -15.55 -0.50 -12.85
N ILE A 264 -15.61 0.66 -13.53
CA ILE A 264 -16.86 1.18 -14.11
C ILE A 264 -17.30 0.30 -15.27
N ILE A 265 -16.41 -0.04 -16.21
CA ILE A 265 -16.73 -0.90 -17.35
C ILE A 265 -17.26 -2.25 -16.86
N ARG A 266 -16.54 -2.91 -15.95
CA ARG A 266 -16.97 -4.19 -15.39
C ARG A 266 -18.30 -4.09 -14.66
N PHE A 267 -18.51 -3.04 -13.86
CA PHE A 267 -19.78 -2.81 -13.19
C PHE A 267 -20.93 -2.66 -14.20
N LEU A 268 -20.76 -1.87 -15.25
CA LEU A 268 -21.78 -1.68 -16.28
C LEU A 268 -22.09 -3.02 -16.96
N CYS A 269 -21.08 -3.78 -17.35
CA CYS A 269 -21.23 -5.12 -17.92
C CYS A 269 -22.03 -6.05 -16.99
N GLU A 270 -21.61 -6.20 -15.72
CA GLU A 270 -22.26 -7.04 -14.72
C GLU A 270 -23.70 -6.62 -14.40
N ALA A 271 -23.97 -5.32 -14.33
CA ALA A 271 -25.30 -4.79 -14.03
C ALA A 271 -26.24 -4.76 -15.26
N ASN A 272 -25.77 -5.21 -16.42
CA ASN A 272 -26.47 -5.08 -17.70
C ASN A 272 -26.93 -3.65 -18.06
N LEU A 273 -26.14 -2.63 -17.70
CA LEU A 273 -26.42 -1.21 -17.97
C LEU A 273 -25.55 -0.64 -19.10
N SER A 274 -26.12 0.28 -19.87
CA SER A 274 -25.37 1.27 -20.68
C SER A 274 -24.82 2.40 -19.79
N PHE A 275 -23.86 3.17 -20.30
CA PHE A 275 -23.35 4.31 -19.54
C PHE A 275 -24.39 5.43 -19.44
N GLU A 276 -25.21 5.62 -20.47
CA GLU A 276 -26.32 6.58 -20.46
C GLU A 276 -27.41 6.23 -19.43
N GLU A 277 -27.78 4.95 -19.29
CA GLU A 277 -28.69 4.51 -18.22
C GLU A 277 -28.09 4.75 -16.85
N PHE A 278 -26.82 4.39 -16.64
CA PHE A 278 -26.12 4.59 -15.37
C PHE A 278 -26.09 6.07 -14.95
N ILE A 279 -25.93 6.99 -15.90
CA ILE A 279 -25.94 8.42 -15.63
C ILE A 279 -27.31 8.91 -15.13
N ARG A 280 -28.39 8.33 -15.66
CA ARG A 280 -29.77 8.73 -15.34
C ARG A 280 -30.28 8.16 -14.02
N ILE A 281 -29.49 7.34 -13.35
CA ILE A 281 -29.84 6.80 -12.04
C ILE A 281 -29.85 7.92 -11.01
N ASP A 282 -31.05 8.24 -10.55
CA ASP A 282 -31.30 9.11 -9.40
C ASP A 282 -31.24 8.26 -8.12
N VAL A 283 -30.34 8.64 -7.20
CA VAL A 283 -30.17 7.94 -5.92
C VAL A 283 -31.08 8.63 -4.90
N PRO A 284 -32.10 7.94 -4.35
CA PRO A 284 -33.01 8.57 -3.40
C PRO A 284 -32.28 9.10 -2.18
N LYS A 285 -32.61 10.33 -1.76
CA LYS A 285 -32.00 10.98 -0.59
C LYS A 285 -32.03 10.12 0.68
N LYS A 286 -33.12 9.36 0.88
CA LYS A 286 -33.24 8.38 1.98
C LYS A 286 -32.14 7.32 1.97
N TYR A 287 -31.73 6.86 0.78
CA TYR A 287 -30.60 5.93 0.63
C TYR A 287 -29.28 6.64 0.89
N GLU A 288 -29.12 7.87 0.41
CA GLU A 288 -27.92 8.65 0.67
C GLU A 288 -27.69 8.86 2.16
N ASP A 289 -28.72 9.31 2.88
CA ASP A 289 -28.72 9.52 4.32
C ASP A 289 -28.35 8.22 5.04
N LYS A 290 -28.90 7.07 4.63
CA LYS A 290 -28.55 5.75 5.21
C LYS A 290 -27.06 5.43 5.07
N ILE A 291 -26.45 5.75 3.93
CA ILE A 291 -25.02 5.47 3.69
C ILE A 291 -24.12 6.44 4.47
N LEU A 292 -24.52 7.72 4.57
CA LEU A 292 -23.78 8.78 5.25
C LEU A 292 -23.91 8.68 6.79
N ASP A 293 -25.09 8.35 7.30
CA ASP A 293 -25.37 8.27 8.75
C ASP A 293 -24.85 6.98 9.40
N ALA A 294 -24.48 5.96 8.62
CA ALA A 294 -23.92 4.72 9.14
C ALA A 294 -22.54 4.87 9.82
N ASP A 295 -21.92 6.06 9.77
CA ASP A 295 -20.70 6.42 10.54
C ASP A 295 -20.98 7.33 11.74
N LYS A 296 -22.23 7.72 12.01
CA LYS A 296 -22.54 8.29 13.33
C LYS A 296 -22.25 7.20 14.37
N PRO A 297 -21.39 7.45 15.37
CA PRO A 297 -21.27 6.50 16.48
C PRO A 297 -22.68 6.24 17.00
N ARG A 298 -23.04 4.97 17.23
CA ARG A 298 -24.30 4.61 17.90
C ARG A 298 -24.49 5.59 19.05
N ASN A 299 -25.66 6.21 19.12
CA ASN A 299 -25.88 7.37 19.97
C ASN A 299 -25.47 7.02 21.41
N SER A 300 -24.43 7.67 21.96
CA SER A 300 -23.99 7.40 23.34
C SER A 300 -25.15 7.57 24.33
N ASN A 301 -26.14 8.39 23.96
CA ASN A 301 -27.34 8.66 24.74
C ASN A 301 -28.23 7.42 24.94
N GLU A 302 -28.02 6.32 24.21
CA GLU A 302 -28.77 5.07 24.40
C GLU A 302 -28.15 4.17 25.48
N TYR A 303 -26.89 4.40 25.85
CA TYR A 303 -26.16 3.54 26.77
C TYR A 303 -25.93 4.21 28.13
N TYR A 304 -25.81 3.39 29.16
CA TYR A 304 -25.64 3.83 30.55
C TYR A 304 -24.68 2.93 31.33
N CYS A 305 -24.12 3.45 32.41
CA CYS A 305 -23.30 2.67 33.33
C CYS A 305 -24.16 1.69 34.14
N GLU A 306 -23.79 0.40 34.13
CA GLU A 306 -24.47 -0.66 34.89
C GLU A 306 -23.84 -0.92 36.28
N ALA A 307 -22.79 -0.19 36.66
CA ALA A 307 -22.13 -0.40 37.95
C ALA A 307 -22.98 0.19 39.11
N PRO A 308 -23.48 -0.63 40.06
CA PRO A 308 -24.43 -0.17 41.10
C PRO A 308 -23.90 0.90 42.04
N TRP A 309 -22.58 1.04 42.15
CA TRP A 309 -21.92 2.04 43.00
C TRP A 309 -21.54 3.32 42.26
N CYS A 310 -21.82 3.41 40.96
CA CYS A 310 -21.45 4.57 40.16
C CYS A 310 -22.48 5.69 40.33
N SER A 311 -22.03 6.95 40.39
CA SER A 311 -22.94 8.11 40.39
C SER A 311 -23.73 8.24 39.07
N PHE A 312 -23.20 7.66 37.98
CA PHE A 312 -23.88 7.57 36.68
C PHE A 312 -24.66 6.28 36.45
N TYR A 313 -24.95 5.52 37.50
CA TYR A 313 -25.72 4.27 37.39
C TYR A 313 -27.08 4.51 36.71
N LEU A 314 -27.35 3.77 35.64
CA LEU A 314 -28.57 3.86 34.80
C LEU A 314 -28.85 5.26 34.20
N GLN A 315 -27.86 6.16 34.18
CA GLN A 315 -27.99 7.45 33.52
C GLN A 315 -27.65 7.33 32.03
N ALA A 316 -28.64 7.53 31.17
CA ALA A 316 -28.49 7.54 29.72
C ALA A 316 -27.44 8.57 29.27
N GLY A 317 -26.54 8.20 28.36
CA GLY A 317 -25.48 9.10 27.88
C GLY A 317 -24.23 9.15 28.77
N SER A 318 -24.16 8.34 29.83
CA SER A 318 -23.03 8.36 30.76
C SER A 318 -21.76 7.64 30.30
N LEU A 319 -21.81 6.97 29.13
CA LEU A 319 -20.69 6.22 28.58
C LEU A 319 -20.01 6.96 27.43
N GLU A 320 -18.68 6.98 27.47
CA GLU A 320 -17.84 7.62 26.46
C GLU A 320 -17.15 6.58 25.57
N PHE A 321 -16.99 6.91 24.28
CA PHE A 321 -16.29 6.06 23.33
C PHE A 321 -14.76 6.18 23.46
N THR A 322 -14.07 5.04 23.48
CA THR A 322 -12.59 4.97 23.55
C THR A 322 -11.89 5.20 22.20
N GLY A 323 -12.64 5.54 21.13
CA GLY A 323 -12.13 5.79 19.78
C GLY A 323 -11.65 4.54 19.01
N THR A 324 -11.86 3.33 19.55
CA THR A 324 -11.56 2.07 18.85
C THR A 324 -12.86 1.49 18.28
N SER A 325 -13.05 1.57 16.97
CA SER A 325 -14.32 1.27 16.31
C SER A 325 -14.57 -0.22 16.05
N THR A 326 -13.56 -1.08 15.98
CA THR A 326 -13.75 -2.53 15.78
C THR A 326 -12.54 -3.34 16.24
N LYS A 327 -12.78 -4.50 16.87
CA LYS A 327 -11.78 -5.56 17.01
C LYS A 327 -12.40 -6.91 16.69
N ILE A 328 -11.67 -7.70 15.90
CA ILE A 328 -12.00 -9.10 15.64
C ILE A 328 -11.27 -9.94 16.70
N LYS A 329 -12.00 -10.79 17.43
CA LYS A 329 -11.43 -11.74 18.39
C LYS A 329 -11.99 -13.13 18.09
N GLY A 330 -11.22 -13.94 17.37
CA GLY A 330 -11.74 -15.19 16.76
C GLY A 330 -12.74 -14.85 15.66
N ASP A 331 -13.86 -15.56 15.62
CA ASP A 331 -14.96 -15.31 14.66
C ASP A 331 -15.89 -14.16 15.07
N ARG A 332 -15.64 -13.51 16.20
CA ARG A 332 -16.51 -12.46 16.75
C ARG A 332 -16.06 -11.07 16.30
N LYS A 333 -16.98 -10.32 15.71
CA LYS A 333 -16.83 -8.91 15.39
C LYS A 333 -17.38 -8.08 16.56
N LEU A 334 -16.50 -7.39 17.28
CA LEU A 334 -16.88 -6.52 18.41
C LEU A 334 -17.09 -5.10 17.89
N GLU A 335 -18.24 -4.50 18.18
CA GLU A 335 -18.75 -3.33 17.44
C GLU A 335 -18.38 -1.97 18.03
N CYS A 336 -18.00 -1.86 19.31
CA CYS A 336 -17.39 -0.64 19.85
C CYS A 336 -16.88 -0.86 21.28
N TYR A 337 -15.96 -0.02 21.75
CA TYR A 337 -15.52 0.02 23.15
C TYR A 337 -15.88 1.32 23.83
N MET A 338 -16.57 1.22 24.96
CA MET A 338 -17.03 2.34 25.78
C MET A 338 -16.46 2.24 27.20
N TYR A 339 -16.49 3.35 27.94
CA TYR A 339 -16.18 3.37 29.36
C TYR A 339 -17.00 4.43 30.08
N CYS A 340 -17.24 4.22 31.37
CA CYS A 340 -17.82 5.24 32.24
C CYS A 340 -16.70 6.16 32.75
N SER A 341 -16.82 7.46 32.55
CA SER A 341 -15.81 8.43 33.01
C SER A 341 -15.75 8.53 34.54
N GLU A 342 -16.83 8.24 35.25
CA GLU A 342 -16.84 8.24 36.70
C GLU A 342 -16.22 6.98 37.31
N CYS A 343 -16.88 5.83 37.15
CA CYS A 343 -16.42 4.61 37.80
C CYS A 343 -15.29 3.90 37.05
N GLY A 344 -15.00 4.28 35.80
CA GLY A 344 -13.95 3.67 35.00
C GLY A 344 -14.28 2.27 34.45
N CYS A 345 -15.48 1.71 34.73
CA CYS A 345 -15.91 0.44 34.15
C CYS A 345 -15.91 0.51 32.63
N GLN A 346 -15.50 -0.58 31.99
CA GLN A 346 -15.35 -0.68 30.54
C GLN A 346 -16.40 -1.62 29.97
N TYR A 347 -16.95 -1.23 28.82
CA TYR A 347 -18.03 -1.95 28.15
C TYR A 347 -17.69 -2.22 26.68
N GLU A 348 -18.31 -3.25 26.12
CA GLU A 348 -18.39 -3.51 24.68
C GLU A 348 -19.82 -3.69 24.22
N ILE A 349 -20.09 -3.29 22.97
CA ILE A 349 -21.36 -3.57 22.31
C ILE A 349 -21.19 -4.83 21.46
N TYR A 350 -22.08 -5.80 21.67
CA TYR A 350 -22.15 -7.05 20.93
C TYR A 350 -23.61 -7.38 20.65
N GLU A 351 -23.98 -7.54 19.37
CA GLU A 351 -25.38 -7.84 18.97
C GLU A 351 -26.39 -6.92 19.67
N ASP A 352 -26.10 -5.60 19.67
CA ASP A 352 -26.88 -4.54 20.31
C ASP A 352 -27.02 -4.61 21.84
N SER A 353 -26.35 -5.58 22.49
CA SER A 353 -26.28 -5.68 23.94
C SER A 353 -24.98 -5.05 24.49
N LEU A 354 -25.11 -4.34 25.61
CA LEU A 354 -23.98 -3.78 26.35
C LEU A 354 -23.42 -4.85 27.30
N LEU A 355 -22.13 -5.17 27.18
CA LEU A 355 -21.46 -6.17 28.01
C LEU A 355 -20.28 -5.57 28.77
N GLU A 356 -20.19 -5.88 30.06
CA GLU A 356 -19.06 -5.46 30.90
C GLU A 356 -17.77 -6.21 30.52
N ARG A 357 -16.67 -5.48 30.27
CA ARG A 357 -15.33 -6.03 30.03
C ARG A 357 -14.44 -6.02 31.25
N SER A 358 -14.69 -5.09 32.18
CA SER A 358 -13.84 -4.85 33.33
C SER A 358 -13.99 -5.89 34.43
N TYR A 359 -14.98 -6.79 34.34
CA TYR A 359 -15.32 -7.85 35.32
C TYR A 359 -15.52 -7.34 36.77
N PHE A 360 -15.60 -6.03 36.98
CA PHE A 360 -15.78 -5.40 38.28
C PHE A 360 -17.21 -5.53 38.75
N ILE A 361 -18.20 -5.34 37.88
CA ILE A 361 -19.63 -5.47 38.21
C ILE A 361 -19.91 -6.92 38.55
N LYS A 362 -19.52 -7.84 37.67
CA LYS A 362 -19.65 -9.29 37.94
C LYS A 362 -18.96 -9.65 39.26
N GLY A 363 -17.70 -9.24 39.44
CA GLY A 363 -16.93 -9.55 40.63
C GLY A 363 -17.54 -9.01 41.92
N TYR A 364 -18.00 -7.76 41.91
CA TYR A 364 -18.67 -7.13 43.05
C TYR A 364 -19.98 -7.86 43.41
N LEU A 365 -20.83 -8.15 42.43
CA LEU A 365 -22.09 -8.86 42.68
C LEU A 365 -21.85 -10.24 43.29
N SER A 366 -20.79 -10.94 42.88
CA SER A 366 -20.41 -12.24 43.44
C SER A 366 -19.93 -12.19 44.89
N ILE A 367 -19.40 -11.05 45.37
CA ILE A 367 -18.78 -10.96 46.71
C ILE A 367 -19.46 -9.98 47.66
N LYS A 368 -20.45 -9.20 47.21
CA LYS A 368 -21.14 -8.18 48.02
C LYS A 368 -21.81 -8.75 49.27
N ALA A 369 -22.26 -10.01 49.22
CA ALA A 369 -22.95 -10.68 50.32
C ALA A 369 -21.99 -11.41 51.29
N GLU A 370 -20.70 -11.49 50.96
CA GLU A 370 -19.70 -12.27 51.68
C GLU A 370 -18.78 -11.36 52.50
N ASP A 371 -18.27 -11.85 53.64
CA ASP A 371 -17.22 -11.15 54.37
C ASP A 371 -15.85 -11.41 53.70
N ILE A 372 -15.46 -10.48 52.83
CA ILE A 372 -14.23 -10.56 52.04
C ILE A 372 -12.98 -10.61 52.93
N SER A 373 -13.03 -10.09 54.16
CA SER A 373 -11.88 -10.07 55.06
C SER A 373 -11.41 -11.47 55.48
N GLN A 374 -12.30 -12.46 55.39
CA GLN A 374 -12.04 -13.85 55.78
C GLN A 374 -11.69 -14.76 54.58
N LEU A 375 -11.83 -14.27 53.34
CA LEU A 375 -11.65 -15.09 52.14
C LEU A 375 -10.21 -15.08 51.64
N SER A 376 -9.67 -16.26 51.38
CA SER A 376 -8.43 -16.41 50.62
C SER A 376 -8.65 -16.10 49.14
N LEU A 377 -7.57 -15.74 48.42
CA LEU A 377 -7.63 -15.51 46.98
C LEU A 377 -8.12 -16.73 46.18
N ARG A 378 -7.92 -17.96 46.70
CA ARG A 378 -8.40 -19.19 46.04
C ARG A 378 -9.92 -19.34 46.18
N GLU A 379 -10.45 -19.09 47.37
CA GLU A 379 -11.90 -19.10 47.61
C GLU A 379 -12.60 -18.02 46.78
N MET A 380 -12.01 -16.82 46.70
CA MET A 380 -12.50 -15.78 45.80
C MET A 380 -12.56 -16.20 44.33
N CYS A 381 -11.57 -16.96 43.83
CA CYS A 381 -11.60 -17.47 42.46
C CYS A 381 -12.77 -18.44 42.23
N SER A 382 -13.09 -19.26 43.24
CA SER A 382 -14.24 -20.17 43.22
C SER A 382 -15.56 -19.40 43.16
N ILE A 383 -15.71 -18.36 43.99
CA ILE A 383 -16.94 -17.55 44.09
C ILE A 383 -17.14 -16.69 42.84
N THR A 384 -16.11 -16.00 42.37
CA THR A 384 -16.21 -15.03 41.26
C THR A 384 -16.11 -15.68 39.87
N GLY A 385 -15.53 -16.89 39.79
CA GLY A 385 -15.11 -17.51 38.53
C GLY A 385 -14.01 -16.73 37.79
N LEU A 386 -13.30 -15.82 38.46
CA LEU A 386 -12.21 -15.03 37.91
C LEU A 386 -10.84 -15.63 38.26
N THR A 387 -9.84 -15.37 37.43
CA THR A 387 -8.45 -15.78 37.71
C THR A 387 -7.88 -15.04 38.92
N VAL A 388 -6.83 -15.58 39.54
CA VAL A 388 -6.12 -14.93 40.68
C VAL A 388 -5.69 -13.50 40.33
N SER A 389 -5.18 -13.26 39.12
CA SER A 389 -4.76 -11.91 38.69
C SER A 389 -5.95 -10.96 38.52
N GLN A 390 -7.09 -11.44 38.01
CA GLN A 390 -8.32 -10.65 37.92
C GLN A 390 -8.86 -10.32 39.31
N ASN A 391 -8.87 -11.27 40.24
CA ASN A 391 -9.29 -11.04 41.62
C ASN A 391 -8.40 -10.01 42.35
N LYS A 392 -7.07 -10.05 42.17
CA LYS A 392 -6.18 -8.99 42.68
C LYS A 392 -6.54 -7.60 42.16
N ARG A 393 -6.91 -7.49 40.87
CA ARG A 393 -7.32 -6.22 40.24
C ARG A 393 -8.70 -5.77 40.72
N LEU A 394 -9.64 -6.71 40.87
CA LEU A 394 -10.96 -6.48 41.43
C LEU A 394 -10.85 -5.92 42.84
N LEU A 395 -10.10 -6.57 43.73
CA LEU A 395 -9.87 -6.10 45.10
C LEU A 395 -9.31 -4.68 45.11
N ALA A 396 -8.24 -4.43 44.36
CA ALA A 396 -7.67 -3.09 44.26
C ALA A 396 -8.68 -2.04 43.75
N TYR A 397 -9.50 -2.39 42.76
CA TYR A 397 -10.54 -1.52 42.22
C TYR A 397 -11.66 -1.22 43.24
N LEU A 398 -12.10 -2.22 44.01
CA LEU A 398 -13.17 -2.05 45.00
C LEU A 398 -12.66 -1.32 46.25
N THR A 399 -11.48 -1.68 46.75
CA THR A 399 -10.81 -0.97 47.87
C THR A 399 -10.60 0.50 47.53
N CYS A 400 -10.20 0.81 46.29
CA CYS A 400 -9.97 2.21 45.92
C CYS A 400 -11.21 3.09 45.89
N ARG A 401 -12.40 2.48 45.92
CA ARG A 401 -13.71 3.15 45.93
C ARG A 401 -14.44 2.99 47.27
N GLY A 402 -13.78 2.41 48.29
CA GLY A 402 -14.39 2.17 49.60
C GLY A 402 -15.59 1.21 49.54
N LEU A 403 -15.62 0.30 48.56
CA LEU A 403 -16.73 -0.64 48.38
C LEU A 403 -16.57 -1.90 49.21
N ILE A 404 -15.35 -2.15 49.70
CA ILE A 404 -14.98 -3.33 50.50
C ILE A 404 -14.02 -2.89 51.61
N GLY A 405 -14.29 -3.35 52.84
CA GLY A 405 -13.54 -3.01 54.06
C GLY A 405 -13.89 -1.63 54.65
N ASP A 406 -13.68 -1.49 55.97
CA ASP A 406 -14.00 -0.28 56.74
C ASP A 406 -13.04 0.90 56.51
N TYR A 407 -12.05 0.75 55.62
CA TYR A 407 -10.99 1.73 55.42
C TYR A 407 -11.02 2.28 54.00
N SER A 408 -11.28 3.58 53.88
CA SER A 408 -10.96 4.31 52.66
C SER A 408 -9.43 4.34 52.50
N TYR A 409 -8.93 3.86 51.37
CA TYR A 409 -7.50 3.88 51.10
C TYR A 409 -7.02 5.33 51.02
N ILE A 410 -6.04 5.71 51.87
CA ILE A 410 -5.47 7.06 51.87
C ILE A 410 -4.41 7.14 50.76
N TYR A 411 -4.67 7.96 49.75
CA TYR A 411 -3.75 8.20 48.64
C TYR A 411 -2.77 9.32 48.96
N ASP A 412 -1.53 9.16 48.48
CA ASP A 412 -0.64 10.27 48.21
C ASP A 412 -1.08 10.92 46.88
N ASP A 413 -1.76 12.06 46.96
CA ASP A 413 -2.25 12.79 45.78
C ASP A 413 -1.10 13.19 44.84
N GLN A 414 0.10 13.46 45.36
CA GLN A 414 1.27 13.76 44.51
C GLN A 414 1.65 12.56 43.64
N LEU A 415 1.58 11.35 44.20
CA LEU A 415 1.88 10.12 43.46
C LEU A 415 0.80 9.82 42.42
N VAL A 416 -0.48 10.09 42.71
CA VAL A 416 -1.58 10.00 41.72
C VAL A 416 -1.36 10.98 40.57
N VAL A 417 -1.07 12.25 40.87
CA VAL A 417 -0.80 13.30 39.87
C VAL A 417 0.40 12.93 39.02
N ARG A 418 1.49 12.44 39.64
CA ARG A 418 2.68 11.96 38.92
C ARG A 418 2.35 10.80 37.97
N PHE A 419 1.52 9.85 38.39
CA PHE A 419 1.06 8.75 37.53
C PHE A 419 0.29 9.30 36.32
N VAL A 420 -0.72 10.14 36.55
CA VAL A 420 -1.54 10.74 35.49
C VAL A 420 -0.67 11.51 34.48
N ASN A 421 0.26 12.33 34.98
CA ASN A 421 1.17 13.11 34.13
C ASN A 421 2.08 12.22 33.29
N ALA A 422 2.62 11.13 33.86
CA ALA A 422 3.41 10.16 33.10
C ALA A 422 2.59 9.50 31.98
N LEU A 423 1.32 9.16 32.24
CA LEU A 423 0.44 8.59 31.22
C LEU A 423 0.15 9.57 30.08
N LYS A 424 -0.14 10.83 30.42
CA LYS A 424 -0.35 11.94 29.48
C LYS A 424 0.91 12.20 28.64
N ALA A 425 2.10 12.11 29.25
CA ALA A 425 3.40 12.19 28.58
C ALA A 425 3.75 10.94 27.73
N GLY A 426 2.83 9.99 27.58
CA GLY A 426 3.03 8.82 26.72
C GLY A 426 3.75 7.64 27.36
N VAL A 427 4.20 7.75 28.62
CA VAL A 427 4.92 6.67 29.33
C VAL A 427 4.07 5.39 29.37
N ARG A 428 4.72 4.25 29.13
CA ARG A 428 4.06 2.93 29.15
C ARG A 428 3.86 2.46 30.59
N ILE A 429 2.71 1.82 30.83
CA ILE A 429 2.38 1.17 32.11
C ILE A 429 3.49 0.21 32.57
N SER A 430 4.10 -0.52 31.64
CA SER A 430 5.21 -1.46 31.91
C SER A 430 6.45 -0.79 32.51
N ASN A 431 6.58 0.53 32.33
CA ASN A 431 7.65 1.32 32.93
C ASN A 431 7.19 1.90 34.27
N ILE A 432 5.93 2.30 34.38
CA ILE A 432 5.36 2.85 35.62
C ILE A 432 5.37 1.80 36.72
N ILE A 433 4.99 0.55 36.44
CA ILE A 433 5.03 -0.55 37.43
C ILE A 433 6.42 -0.79 38.04
N LYS A 434 7.50 -0.32 37.39
CA LYS A 434 8.89 -0.45 37.86
C LYS A 434 9.36 0.72 38.73
N TRP A 435 8.51 1.70 39.02
CA TRP A 435 8.90 2.82 39.88
C TRP A 435 9.20 2.32 41.30
N THR A 436 10.23 2.90 41.91
CA THR A 436 10.65 2.59 43.29
C THR A 436 9.65 3.06 44.35
N SER A 437 8.69 3.91 43.97
CA SER A 437 7.62 4.41 44.84
C SER A 437 6.58 3.34 45.24
N TRP A 438 6.61 2.15 44.63
CA TRP A 438 5.66 1.09 44.95
C TRP A 438 6.15 0.21 46.11
N LYS A 439 5.38 0.14 47.20
CA LYS A 439 5.67 -0.75 48.34
C LYS A 439 5.55 -2.23 47.96
N ASN A 440 4.55 -2.57 47.14
CA ASN A 440 4.29 -3.91 46.64
C ASN A 440 3.32 -3.87 45.43
N GLU A 441 2.97 -5.03 44.86
CA GLU A 441 2.05 -5.14 43.73
C GLU A 441 0.66 -4.55 44.03
N GLY A 442 0.11 -4.81 45.22
CA GLY A 442 -1.20 -4.29 45.65
C GLY A 442 -1.21 -2.76 45.76
N HIS A 443 -0.12 -2.18 46.26
CA HIS A 443 0.08 -0.73 46.30
C HIS A 443 0.04 -0.12 44.90
N TYR A 444 0.74 -0.72 43.94
CA TYR A 444 0.66 -0.26 42.55
C TYR A 444 -0.77 -0.40 41.97
N LEU A 445 -1.45 -1.53 42.22
CA LEU A 445 -2.78 -1.79 41.67
C LEU A 445 -3.83 -0.80 42.20
N THR A 446 -3.80 -0.45 43.48
CA THR A 446 -4.73 0.54 44.07
C THR A 446 -4.60 1.90 43.40
N TYR A 447 -3.37 2.38 43.14
CA TYR A 447 -3.14 3.61 42.38
C TYR A 447 -3.51 3.47 40.89
N ARG A 448 -3.24 2.32 40.28
CA ARG A 448 -3.59 2.03 38.87
C ARG A 448 -5.10 2.15 38.62
N TYR A 449 -5.91 1.70 39.57
CA TYR A 449 -7.38 1.68 39.48
C TYR A 449 -8.07 2.90 40.10
N HIS A 450 -7.29 3.86 40.59
CA HIS A 450 -7.78 5.18 40.98
C HIS A 450 -8.50 5.87 39.81
N ALA A 451 -9.63 6.53 40.09
CA ALA A 451 -10.52 7.11 39.06
C ALA A 451 -9.79 8.01 38.05
N ARG A 452 -8.99 8.97 38.54
CA ARG A 452 -8.17 9.88 37.69
C ARG A 452 -7.18 9.14 36.78
N VAL A 453 -6.59 8.04 37.25
CA VAL A 453 -5.62 7.24 36.48
C VAL A 453 -6.35 6.44 35.41
N MET A 454 -7.50 5.84 35.74
CA MET A 454 -8.34 5.13 34.77
C MET A 454 -8.86 6.04 33.66
N GLN A 455 -9.34 7.24 34.00
CA GLN A 455 -9.73 8.26 33.01
C GLN A 455 -8.57 8.58 32.06
N ALA A 456 -7.38 8.87 32.59
CA ALA A 456 -6.20 9.15 31.79
C ALA A 456 -5.79 7.97 30.88
N LEU A 457 -5.99 6.73 31.33
CA LEU A 457 -5.74 5.53 30.53
C LEU A 457 -6.75 5.37 29.38
N ASN A 458 -8.04 5.60 29.66
CA ASN A 458 -9.10 5.44 28.67
C ASN A 458 -9.12 6.57 27.63
N MET A 459 -8.77 7.80 28.04
CA MET A 459 -8.66 8.98 27.16
C MET A 459 -7.36 9.00 26.34
N LYS A 460 -6.40 8.12 26.60
CA LYS A 460 -5.13 8.08 25.88
C LYS A 460 -5.37 7.67 24.43
N LYS A 461 -5.48 8.67 23.53
CA LYS A 461 -5.44 8.43 22.09
C LYS A 461 -4.16 7.67 21.78
N LYS A 462 -4.29 6.49 21.17
CA LYS A 462 -3.12 5.79 20.63
C LYS A 462 -2.56 6.66 19.50
N SER A 463 -1.50 7.42 19.79
CA SER A 463 -0.69 8.03 18.75
C SER A 463 -0.20 6.89 17.87
N GLN A 464 -0.71 6.79 16.64
CA GLN A 464 -0.07 5.91 15.68
C GLN A 464 1.35 6.43 15.50
N PRO A 465 2.39 5.59 15.63
CA PRO A 465 3.73 6.03 15.28
C PRO A 465 3.69 6.56 13.85
N GLU A 466 4.40 7.66 13.62
CA GLU A 466 4.45 8.30 12.32
C GLU A 466 4.81 7.26 11.25
N ARG A 467 3.98 7.17 10.20
CA ARG A 467 4.19 6.18 9.14
C ARG A 467 5.40 6.60 8.33
N LYS A 468 6.57 6.08 8.67
CA LYS A 468 7.77 6.22 7.85
C LYS A 468 7.52 5.62 6.46
N SER A 469 7.81 6.37 5.40
CA SER A 469 7.74 5.87 4.02
C SER A 469 8.94 4.97 3.72
N LYS A 470 8.78 4.03 2.78
CA LYS A 470 9.91 3.22 2.27
C LYS A 470 10.99 4.10 1.61
N ASN A 471 10.59 5.22 1.00
CA ASN A 471 11.50 6.11 0.27
C ASN A 471 12.58 6.66 1.20
N GLY A 472 13.85 6.51 0.80
CA GLY A 472 15.02 6.98 1.54
C GLY A 472 15.57 6.00 2.59
N VAL A 473 14.80 4.97 2.99
CA VAL A 473 15.24 4.01 4.01
C VAL A 473 16.39 3.12 3.53
N GLU A 474 16.51 2.90 2.22
CA GLU A 474 17.58 2.07 1.63
C GLU A 474 18.97 2.64 1.92
N HIS A 475 19.12 3.96 1.78
CA HIS A 475 20.38 4.64 2.06
C HIS A 475 20.72 4.55 3.55
N THR A 476 19.77 4.92 4.41
CA THR A 476 19.96 4.88 5.86
C THR A 476 20.22 3.46 6.37
N LEU A 477 19.53 2.46 5.83
CA LEU A 477 19.77 1.05 6.16
C LEU A 477 21.19 0.62 5.77
N SER A 478 21.66 1.06 4.60
CA SER A 478 23.03 0.79 4.14
C SER A 478 24.05 1.41 5.08
N GLU A 479 23.87 2.69 5.44
CA GLU A 479 24.75 3.41 6.39
C GLU A 479 24.78 2.75 7.76
N ILE A 480 23.63 2.36 8.31
CA ILE A 480 23.54 1.66 9.60
C ILE A 480 24.31 0.35 9.53
N CYS A 481 24.06 -0.48 8.51
CA CYS A 481 24.76 -1.75 8.34
C CYS A 481 26.28 -1.57 8.21
N TRP A 482 26.73 -0.55 7.48
CA TRP A 482 28.15 -0.23 7.38
C TRP A 482 28.74 0.28 8.69
N SER A 483 28.03 1.12 9.43
CA SER A 483 28.48 1.60 10.76
C SER A 483 28.65 0.44 11.74
N LEU A 484 27.72 -0.52 11.74
CA LEU A 484 27.79 -1.72 12.59
C LEU A 484 28.97 -2.64 12.20
N ILE A 485 29.32 -2.70 10.90
CA ILE A 485 30.51 -3.40 10.44
C ILE A 485 31.78 -2.71 10.94
N GLN A 486 31.85 -1.37 10.81
CA GLN A 486 33.01 -0.59 11.25
C GLN A 486 33.21 -0.61 12.77
N SER A 487 32.12 -0.63 13.54
CA SER A 487 32.16 -0.67 15.01
C SER A 487 32.26 -2.09 15.59
N GLU A 488 32.44 -3.10 14.75
CA GLU A 488 32.50 -4.53 15.13
C GLU A 488 31.27 -5.06 15.92
N VAL A 489 30.13 -4.36 15.85
CA VAL A 489 28.89 -4.78 16.51
C VAL A 489 28.13 -5.75 15.61
N LYS A 490 27.75 -6.92 16.14
CA LYS A 490 27.02 -7.94 15.38
C LYS A 490 25.72 -7.36 14.80
N ILE A 491 25.55 -7.47 13.49
CA ILE A 491 24.30 -7.08 12.83
C ILE A 491 23.19 -8.01 13.28
N THR A 492 22.26 -7.51 14.10
CA THR A 492 21.03 -8.22 14.49
C THR A 492 19.80 -7.47 13.99
N ASN A 493 18.66 -8.17 13.91
CA ASN A 493 17.42 -7.48 13.54
C ASN A 493 17.07 -6.41 14.57
N HIS A 494 17.39 -6.63 15.85
CA HIS A 494 17.16 -5.71 16.96
C HIS A 494 17.87 -4.36 16.75
N GLU A 495 19.17 -4.41 16.47
CA GLU A 495 19.96 -3.19 16.24
C GLU A 495 19.45 -2.39 15.03
N ILE A 496 19.13 -3.10 13.94
CA ILE A 496 18.65 -2.45 12.71
C ILE A 496 17.31 -1.74 12.93
N TYR A 497 16.33 -2.43 13.54
CA TYR A 497 15.00 -1.84 13.66
C TYR A 497 14.96 -0.75 14.74
N ASN A 498 15.77 -0.86 15.81
CA ASN A 498 15.93 0.19 16.80
C ASN A 498 16.52 1.46 16.15
N ALA A 499 17.60 1.31 15.39
CA ALA A 499 18.26 2.42 14.68
C ALA A 499 17.32 3.08 13.66
N LEU A 500 16.51 2.30 12.94
CA LEU A 500 15.53 2.82 11.99
C LEU A 500 14.23 3.33 12.64
N GLY A 501 13.97 2.99 13.90
CA GLY A 501 12.71 3.28 14.59
C GLY A 501 11.49 2.64 13.92
N ILE A 502 11.63 1.41 13.41
CA ILE A 502 10.54 0.65 12.76
C ILE A 502 10.39 -0.75 13.36
N THR A 503 9.37 -1.52 12.93
CA THR A 503 9.17 -2.90 13.38
C THR A 503 9.78 -3.91 12.40
N VAL A 504 10.12 -5.11 12.90
CA VAL A 504 10.61 -6.23 12.06
C VAL A 504 9.65 -6.59 10.93
N GLN A 505 8.34 -6.52 11.18
CA GLN A 505 7.32 -6.79 10.16
C GLN A 505 7.36 -5.74 9.04
N THR A 506 7.66 -4.49 9.36
CA THR A 506 7.78 -3.41 8.38
C THR A 506 8.98 -3.63 7.46
N LEU A 507 10.13 -4.02 8.03
CA LEU A 507 11.33 -4.40 7.27
C LEU A 507 11.06 -5.56 6.30
N ARG A 508 10.36 -6.60 6.76
CA ARG A 508 9.96 -7.74 5.91
C ARG A 508 9.04 -7.28 4.78
N LYS A 509 8.01 -6.49 5.10
CA LYS A 509 7.05 -5.97 4.12
C LYS A 509 7.74 -5.08 3.07
N TRP A 510 8.79 -4.36 3.44
CA TRP A 510 9.55 -3.52 2.51
C TRP A 510 10.55 -4.29 1.64
N GLY A 511 10.77 -5.57 1.93
CA GLY A 511 11.64 -6.44 1.14
C GLY A 511 13.12 -6.42 1.55
N PHE A 512 13.48 -5.78 2.67
CA PHE A 512 14.90 -5.62 3.06
C PHE A 512 15.51 -6.84 3.77
N HIS A 513 14.77 -7.93 3.92
CA HIS A 513 15.24 -9.11 4.63
C HIS A 513 16.44 -9.78 3.95
N GLU A 514 16.43 -9.92 2.62
CA GLU A 514 17.58 -10.48 1.87
C GLU A 514 18.79 -9.55 1.96
N TYR A 515 18.61 -8.23 1.81
CA TYR A 515 19.71 -7.28 1.98
C TYR A 515 20.38 -7.38 3.36
N ILE A 516 19.58 -7.46 4.44
CA ILE A 516 20.12 -7.60 5.81
C ILE A 516 20.88 -8.92 5.97
N LYS A 517 20.39 -9.99 5.34
CA LYS A 517 21.05 -11.31 5.34
C LYS A 517 22.38 -11.26 4.60
N ASP A 518 22.44 -10.58 3.46
CA ASP A 518 23.68 -10.35 2.70
C ASP A 518 24.69 -9.55 3.52
N MET A 519 24.23 -8.50 4.22
CA MET A 519 25.11 -7.69 5.08
C MET A 519 25.63 -8.47 6.28
N LYS A 520 24.82 -9.34 6.90
CA LYS A 520 25.29 -10.28 7.95
C LYS A 520 26.34 -11.24 7.43
N TYR A 521 26.14 -11.77 6.22
CA TYR A 521 27.10 -12.65 5.56
C TYR A 521 28.41 -11.88 5.28
N LYS A 522 28.32 -10.66 4.76
CA LYS A 522 29.47 -9.79 4.50
C LYS A 522 30.26 -9.48 5.78
N GLN A 523 29.58 -9.13 6.88
CA GLN A 523 30.22 -8.91 8.18
C GLN A 523 30.95 -10.17 8.65
N LYS A 524 30.31 -11.34 8.54
CA LYS A 524 30.93 -12.63 8.92
C LYS A 524 32.19 -12.93 8.08
N MET A 525 32.16 -12.63 6.78
CA MET A 525 33.31 -12.84 5.89
C MET A 525 34.47 -11.88 6.22
N LEU A 526 34.18 -10.61 6.52
CA LEU A 526 35.19 -9.64 6.95
C LEU A 526 35.82 -10.03 8.29
N GLN A 527 35.02 -10.45 9.27
CA GLN A 527 35.50 -10.95 10.55
C GLN A 527 36.34 -12.23 10.39
N ARG A 528 35.94 -13.13 9.49
CA ARG A 528 36.73 -14.33 9.15
C ARG A 528 38.09 -13.93 8.58
N ARG A 529 38.14 -13.02 7.61
CA ARG A 529 39.39 -12.55 6.98
C ARG A 529 40.33 -11.92 8.01
N LYS A 530 39.83 -10.96 8.80
CA LYS A 530 40.63 -10.29 9.84
C LYS A 530 41.20 -11.27 10.86
N ARG A 531 40.42 -12.29 11.24
CA ARG A 531 40.87 -13.35 12.15
C ARG A 531 41.94 -14.25 11.51
N ILE A 532 41.82 -14.56 10.23
CA ILE A 532 42.84 -15.30 9.48
C ILE A 532 44.13 -14.49 9.40
N GLU A 533 44.05 -13.20 9.05
CA GLU A 533 45.21 -12.30 8.99
C GLU A 533 45.90 -12.19 10.35
N ASP A 534 45.14 -12.05 11.45
CA ASP A 534 45.69 -12.06 12.81
C ASP A 534 46.41 -13.38 13.12
N TRP A 535 45.81 -14.52 12.79
CA TRP A 535 46.46 -15.82 12.98
C TRP A 535 47.71 -15.98 12.12
N MET A 536 47.68 -15.58 10.85
CA MET A 536 48.84 -15.63 9.97
C MET A 536 49.98 -14.77 10.52
N GLY A 537 49.69 -13.56 10.99
CA GLY A 537 50.69 -12.70 11.64
C GLY A 537 51.27 -13.31 12.91
N ARG A 538 50.43 -13.92 13.75
CA ARG A 538 50.87 -14.65 14.96
C ARG A 538 51.74 -15.85 14.62
N ILE A 539 51.40 -16.60 13.57
CA ILE A 539 52.17 -17.74 13.07
C ILE A 539 53.53 -17.28 12.55
N GLU A 540 53.57 -16.24 11.71
CA GLU A 540 54.84 -15.72 11.19
C GLU A 540 55.74 -15.19 12.30
N LYS A 541 55.17 -14.54 13.32
CA LYS A 541 55.92 -14.10 14.50
C LYS A 541 56.47 -15.30 15.27
N PHE A 542 55.64 -16.31 15.55
CA PHE A 542 56.05 -17.54 16.22
C PHE A 542 57.20 -18.24 15.49
N PHE A 543 57.09 -18.41 14.17
CA PHE A 543 58.13 -19.09 13.39
C PHE A 543 59.43 -18.29 13.29
N ARG A 544 59.37 -16.97 13.45
CA ARG A 544 60.55 -16.10 13.46
C ARG A 544 61.28 -16.08 14.81
N GLU A 545 60.53 -16.08 15.91
CA GLU A 545 61.06 -15.81 17.25
C GLU A 545 61.23 -17.05 18.12
N GLU A 546 60.38 -18.07 17.94
CA GLU A 546 60.29 -19.20 18.88
C GLU A 546 60.58 -20.57 18.24
N TRP A 547 60.68 -20.65 16.91
CA TRP A 547 60.83 -21.92 16.20
C TRP A 547 62.15 -22.61 16.48
N LYS A 548 62.08 -23.93 16.70
CA LYS A 548 63.21 -24.86 16.84
C LYS A 548 62.91 -26.05 15.93
N ASN A 549 63.92 -26.54 15.20
CA ASN A 549 63.76 -27.55 14.15
C ASN A 549 63.18 -28.90 14.63
N ASP A 550 63.09 -29.11 15.95
CA ASP A 550 62.73 -30.38 16.57
C ASP A 550 61.35 -30.33 17.26
N MET A 551 60.56 -29.26 17.05
CA MET A 551 59.24 -29.12 17.67
C MET A 551 58.17 -29.97 16.95
N GLU A 552 57.46 -30.79 17.73
CA GLU A 552 56.30 -31.53 17.22
C GLU A 552 55.13 -30.61 16.87
N MET A 553 54.38 -30.96 15.81
CA MET A 553 53.23 -30.18 15.33
C MET A 553 52.19 -29.89 16.41
N LYS A 554 51.95 -30.83 17.34
CA LYS A 554 51.00 -30.66 18.44
C LYS A 554 51.38 -29.48 19.34
N VAL A 555 52.68 -29.34 19.65
CA VAL A 555 53.22 -28.25 20.48
C VAL A 555 53.06 -26.90 19.78
N ILE A 556 53.19 -26.86 18.45
CA ILE A 556 52.98 -25.63 17.66
C ILE A 556 51.54 -25.13 17.79
N TYR A 557 50.54 -26.01 17.62
CA TYR A 557 49.12 -25.63 17.77
C TYR A 557 48.79 -25.21 19.20
N GLU A 558 49.32 -25.90 20.20
CA GLU A 558 49.14 -25.55 21.62
C GLU A 558 49.70 -24.16 21.93
N ARG A 559 50.91 -23.84 21.47
CA ARG A 559 51.53 -22.52 21.68
C ARG A 559 50.83 -21.38 20.95
N LEU A 560 50.33 -21.64 19.75
CA LEU A 560 49.51 -20.67 19.03
C LEU A 560 48.10 -20.53 19.63
N ASN A 561 47.74 -21.36 20.61
CA ASN A 561 46.40 -21.46 21.18
C ASN A 561 45.34 -21.67 20.08
N LEU A 562 45.65 -22.57 19.14
CA LEU A 562 44.79 -22.92 18.00
C LEU A 562 44.49 -24.41 18.02
N SER A 563 43.26 -24.79 17.69
CA SER A 563 42.90 -26.18 17.47
C SER A 563 43.04 -26.55 16.00
N GLN A 564 43.79 -27.60 15.71
CA GLN A 564 43.97 -28.10 14.34
C GLN A 564 42.63 -28.51 13.71
N SER A 565 41.76 -29.19 14.46
CA SER A 565 40.44 -29.60 13.95
C SER A 565 39.53 -28.41 13.67
N TYR A 566 39.62 -27.36 14.48
CA TYR A 566 38.89 -26.11 14.25
C TYR A 566 39.38 -25.39 12.98
N LEU A 567 40.70 -25.33 12.76
CA LEU A 567 41.27 -24.71 11.56
C LEU A 567 40.92 -25.47 10.29
N CYS A 568 40.91 -26.81 10.30
CA CYS A 568 40.50 -27.61 9.14
C CYS A 568 39.09 -27.25 8.64
N GLY A 569 38.16 -26.90 9.55
CA GLY A 569 36.81 -26.49 9.18
C GLY A 569 36.63 -24.99 8.93
N PHE A 570 37.40 -24.13 9.61
CA PHE A 570 37.19 -22.68 9.60
C PHE A 570 38.15 -21.91 8.69
N ALA A 571 39.42 -22.31 8.63
CA ALA A 571 40.50 -21.65 7.88
C ALA A 571 41.60 -22.66 7.49
N PRO A 572 41.34 -23.58 6.54
CA PRO A 572 42.31 -24.58 6.10
C PRO A 572 43.61 -23.97 5.56
N GLU A 573 43.57 -22.77 4.97
CA GLU A 573 44.71 -22.00 4.50
C GLU A 573 45.74 -21.72 5.60
N VAL A 574 45.28 -21.43 6.82
CA VAL A 574 46.15 -21.21 7.99
C VAL A 574 46.83 -22.51 8.41
N ASN A 575 46.11 -23.62 8.30
CA ASN A 575 46.61 -24.94 8.63
C ASN A 575 47.73 -25.40 7.68
N VAL A 576 47.57 -25.09 6.38
CA VAL A 576 48.59 -25.35 5.35
C VAL A 576 49.85 -24.54 5.63
N LEU A 577 49.71 -23.24 5.94
CA LEU A 577 50.86 -22.38 6.26
C LEU A 577 51.71 -22.93 7.41
N ILE A 578 51.08 -23.38 8.51
CA ILE A 578 51.80 -23.97 9.66
C ILE A 578 52.61 -25.19 9.21
N LYS A 579 52.04 -26.05 8.36
CA LYS A 579 52.71 -27.25 7.83
C LYS A 579 53.85 -26.90 6.87
N GLU A 580 53.66 -25.94 5.97
CA GLU A 580 54.70 -25.51 5.03
C GLU A 580 55.91 -24.94 5.78
N ARG A 581 55.65 -24.10 6.79
CA ARG A 581 56.70 -23.48 7.60
C ARG A 581 57.43 -24.48 8.50
N SER A 582 56.74 -25.49 9.05
CA SER A 582 57.40 -26.53 9.86
C SER A 582 58.26 -27.49 9.04
N LEU A 583 57.97 -27.67 7.74
CA LEU A 583 58.75 -28.49 6.81
C LEU A 583 59.90 -27.72 6.12
N GLY A 584 60.08 -26.42 6.41
CA GLY A 584 61.14 -25.60 5.82
C GLY A 584 60.93 -25.27 4.33
N ILE A 585 59.71 -25.46 3.80
CA ILE A 585 59.39 -25.22 2.40
C ILE A 585 59.09 -23.73 2.23
N SER A 586 59.85 -23.02 1.39
CA SER A 586 59.53 -21.63 1.04
C SER A 586 58.26 -21.57 0.17
N PRO A 587 57.35 -20.60 0.41
CA PRO A 587 56.10 -20.50 -0.34
C PRO A 587 56.39 -19.95 -1.74
N GLY A 588 56.49 -20.82 -2.74
CA GLY A 588 56.79 -20.38 -4.11
C GLY A 588 56.93 -21.46 -5.19
N GLY A 589 56.77 -22.75 -4.88
CA GLY A 589 56.74 -23.82 -5.88
C GLY A 589 55.35 -23.99 -6.47
N LYS A 590 54.99 -23.20 -7.49
CA LYS A 590 53.85 -23.51 -8.37
C LYS A 590 54.17 -24.82 -9.11
N THR A 591 53.45 -25.89 -8.77
CA THR A 591 53.29 -27.05 -9.65
C THR A 591 52.02 -26.84 -10.47
N ASP A 592 52.20 -26.37 -11.69
CA ASP A 592 51.26 -26.60 -12.79
C ASP A 592 51.14 -28.12 -13.00
N MET A 593 49.92 -28.66 -12.95
CA MET A 593 49.49 -29.79 -13.80
C MET A 593 47.98 -30.05 -13.68
N GLN A 594 47.33 -29.86 -14.84
CA GLN A 594 46.14 -30.54 -15.39
C GLN A 594 44.80 -30.52 -14.65
#